data_AF-A0A930EWZ3-F1
#
_entry.id   AF-A0A930EWZ3-F1
#
_cell.length_a   1.000
_cell.length_b   1.000
_cell.length_c   1.000
_cell.angle_alpha   90.00
_cell.angle_beta   90.00
_cell.angle_gamma   90.00
#
_symmetry.space_group_name_H-M   'P 1'
#
loop_
_entity.id
_entity.type
_entity.pdbx_description
1 polymer ?
#
loop_
_entity_poly.entity_id
_entity_poly.type
_entity_poly.pdbx_seq_one_letter_code
_entity_poly.pdbx_strand_id
1 'polypeptide(L)'
;MMKKLMMLVLCAFMLGCTPKEQYKLDYVTDGTISEFTEITDKEPSIKEISLPSAITFFENKYSGVMVFAKPDSRYSQKAFAVLNQAAKDAGVTVYYVDVSRKFYKTDEEFMQYREKVEEFIDVTYLENPKGGTSLYIPDVMAVKDGKVVDFHVGVLEDYDIDVNPEMTEEQYKKIYNIYADLIKLATAKDTAK
;
A
#
# COMPACT_ATOMS: atom_id res chain seq x y z
N MET A 1 -19.64 -52.78 -30.98
CA MET A 1 -19.50 -51.31 -31.05
C MET A 1 -19.67 -50.75 -29.65
N MET A 2 -18.57 -50.39 -28.98
CA MET A 2 -18.58 -49.83 -27.62
C MET A 2 -17.98 -48.42 -27.68
N LYS A 3 -18.76 -47.47 -27.16
CA LYS A 3 -18.46 -46.04 -27.12
C LYS A 3 -17.22 -45.79 -26.25
N LYS A 4 -16.27 -45.00 -26.78
CA LYS A 4 -15.21 -44.37 -26.00
C LYS A 4 -15.85 -43.46 -24.95
N LEU A 5 -15.65 -43.75 -23.67
CA LEU A 5 -15.90 -42.80 -22.59
C LEU A 5 -14.55 -42.42 -22.00
N MET A 6 -13.95 -41.37 -22.57
CA MET A 6 -12.76 -40.74 -22.03
C MET A 6 -13.21 -39.86 -20.87
N MET A 7 -13.14 -40.40 -19.65
CA MET A 7 -13.44 -39.66 -18.43
C MET A 7 -12.25 -38.75 -18.14
N LEU A 8 -12.32 -37.53 -18.67
CA LEU A 8 -11.43 -36.43 -18.31
C LEU A 8 -11.78 -36.04 -16.86
N VAL A 9 -11.00 -36.55 -15.90
CA VAL A 9 -11.04 -36.09 -14.51
C VAL A 9 -10.45 -34.69 -14.52
N LEU A 10 -11.33 -33.70 -14.68
CA LEU A 10 -11.06 -32.30 -14.49
C LEU A 10 -10.86 -32.11 -12.98
N CYS A 11 -9.62 -32.27 -12.50
CA CYS A 11 -9.22 -31.83 -11.18
C CYS A 11 -9.37 -30.30 -11.13
N ALA A 12 -10.56 -29.85 -10.73
CA ALA A 12 -10.78 -28.51 -10.23
C ALA A 12 -9.98 -28.38 -8.92
N PHE A 13 -8.68 -28.09 -9.04
CA PHE A 13 -7.93 -27.44 -7.97
C PHE A 13 -8.46 -26.01 -7.86
N MET A 14 -9.65 -25.86 -7.27
CA MET A 14 -10.02 -24.64 -6.56
C MET A 14 -9.18 -24.63 -5.28
N LEU A 15 -7.87 -24.48 -5.44
CA LEU A 15 -7.02 -23.98 -4.36
C LEU A 15 -7.48 -22.54 -4.18
N GLY A 16 -8.32 -22.30 -3.18
CA GLY A 16 -8.39 -21.00 -2.55
C GLY A 16 -6.99 -20.69 -2.06
N CYS A 17 -6.18 -20.08 -2.92
CA CYS A 17 -4.92 -19.47 -2.54
C CYS A 17 -5.31 -18.27 -1.68
N THR A 18 -5.40 -18.48 -0.37
CA THR A 18 -5.06 -17.41 0.55
C THR A 18 -3.67 -16.93 0.10
N PRO A 19 -3.47 -15.64 -0.25
CA PRO A 19 -2.16 -15.17 -0.66
C PRO A 19 -1.18 -15.45 0.47
N LYS A 20 -0.32 -16.46 0.27
CA LYS A 20 0.76 -16.77 1.19
C LYS A 20 1.58 -15.49 1.33
N GLU A 21 1.83 -15.06 2.57
CA GLU A 21 2.59 -13.83 2.83
C GLU A 21 3.84 -13.81 1.96
N GLN A 22 3.89 -12.84 1.05
CA GLN A 22 4.89 -12.78 -0.01
C GLN A 22 6.28 -12.54 0.55
N TYR A 23 6.37 -11.74 1.62
CA TYR A 23 7.60 -11.35 2.28
C TYR A 23 7.57 -11.71 3.75
N LYS A 24 8.76 -12.03 4.29
CA LYS A 24 9.00 -12.22 5.71
C LYS A 24 9.07 -10.85 6.38
N LEU A 25 7.94 -10.37 6.87
CA LEU A 25 7.76 -9.08 7.54
C LEU A 25 6.95 -9.32 8.82
N ASP A 26 7.11 -8.43 9.80
CA ASP A 26 6.28 -8.44 10.99
C ASP A 26 4.97 -7.72 10.68
N TYR A 27 3.96 -8.51 10.29
CA TYR A 27 2.60 -8.02 10.07
C TYR A 27 1.91 -7.72 11.39
N VAL A 28 1.17 -6.63 11.41
CA VAL A 28 0.39 -6.22 12.56
C VAL A 28 -0.99 -6.89 12.48
N THR A 29 -1.33 -7.71 13.49
CA THR A 29 -2.51 -8.60 13.45
C THR A 29 -3.61 -8.22 14.43
N ASP A 30 -3.46 -7.13 15.18
CA ASP A 30 -4.41 -6.73 16.23
C ASP A 30 -5.62 -5.94 15.70
N GLY A 31 -5.77 -5.88 14.37
CA GLY A 31 -6.96 -5.33 13.74
C GLY A 31 -6.88 -3.84 13.41
N THR A 32 -5.71 -3.19 13.43
CA THR A 32 -5.61 -1.74 13.15
C THR A 32 -6.04 -1.33 11.74
N ILE A 33 -5.99 -2.22 10.73
CA ILE A 33 -6.67 -1.96 9.45
C ILE A 33 -8.18 -1.77 9.60
N SER A 34 -8.80 -2.31 10.66
CA SER A 34 -10.23 -2.09 10.99
C SER A 34 -10.53 -0.69 11.52
N GLU A 35 -9.52 0.09 11.90
CA GLU A 35 -9.68 1.51 12.22
C GLU A 35 -9.90 2.34 10.93
N PHE A 36 -9.60 1.79 9.75
CA PHE A 36 -10.02 2.34 8.46
C PHE A 36 -11.46 1.96 8.14
N THR A 37 -12.41 2.75 8.64
CA THR A 37 -13.85 2.46 8.54
C THR A 37 -14.41 2.55 7.11
N GLU A 38 -13.72 3.25 6.20
CA GLU A 38 -14.07 3.29 4.78
C GLU A 38 -13.72 1.98 4.03
N ILE A 39 -12.88 1.11 4.62
CA ILE A 39 -12.64 -0.24 4.12
C ILE A 39 -13.68 -1.19 4.73
N THR A 40 -14.65 -1.61 3.93
CA THR A 40 -15.74 -2.52 4.37
C THR A 40 -15.50 -3.99 4.00
N ASP A 41 -14.38 -4.28 3.33
CA ASP A 41 -14.01 -5.64 2.94
C ASP A 41 -13.65 -6.51 4.15
N LYS A 42 -14.11 -7.76 4.13
CA LYS A 42 -13.75 -8.75 5.15
C LYS A 42 -12.27 -9.15 5.10
N GLU A 43 -11.70 -9.13 3.90
CA GLU A 43 -10.31 -9.48 3.61
C GLU A 43 -9.69 -8.39 2.73
N PRO A 44 -9.22 -7.28 3.31
CA PRO A 44 -8.61 -6.20 2.54
C PRO A 44 -7.28 -6.63 1.92
N SER A 45 -6.97 -6.05 0.76
CA SER A 45 -5.67 -6.21 0.08
C SER A 45 -4.56 -5.35 0.68
N ILE A 46 -4.84 -4.63 1.77
CA ILE A 46 -3.87 -3.82 2.50
C ILE A 46 -3.51 -4.53 3.80
N LYS A 47 -2.21 -4.71 4.05
CA LYS A 47 -1.68 -5.29 5.28
C LYS A 47 -0.78 -4.30 6.00
N GLU A 48 -1.04 -4.08 7.28
CA GLU A 48 -0.16 -3.28 8.12
C GLU A 48 1.11 -4.04 8.49
N ILE A 49 2.23 -3.32 8.47
CA ILE A 49 3.54 -3.78 8.91
C ILE A 49 4.15 -2.75 9.87
N SER A 50 5.09 -3.19 10.70
CA SER A 50 5.82 -2.29 11.58
C SER A 50 6.79 -1.37 10.81
N LEU A 51 7.15 -0.22 11.39
CA LEU A 51 8.19 0.65 10.81
C LEU A 51 9.54 -0.08 10.59
N PRO A 52 10.04 -0.92 11.52
CA PRO A 52 11.19 -1.79 11.25
C PRO A 52 11.01 -2.75 10.08
N SER A 53 9.79 -3.25 9.85
CA SER A 53 9.49 -4.08 8.69
C SER A 53 9.51 -3.29 7.38
N ALA A 54 9.12 -2.02 7.39
CA ALA A 54 9.28 -1.15 6.22
C ALA A 54 10.76 -0.97 5.87
N ILE A 55 11.63 -0.73 6.86
CA ILE A 55 13.09 -0.70 6.66
C ILE A 55 13.58 -2.03 6.08
N THR A 56 13.16 -3.15 6.67
CA THR A 56 13.49 -4.51 6.20
C THR A 56 13.03 -4.74 4.75
N PHE A 57 11.88 -4.19 4.36
CA PHE A 57 11.36 -4.29 3.00
C PHE A 57 12.30 -3.61 1.99
N PHE A 58 12.74 -2.39 2.30
CA PHE A 58 13.66 -1.65 1.45
C PHE A 58 15.06 -2.30 1.41
N GLU A 59 15.63 -2.67 2.56
CA GLU A 59 16.97 -3.25 2.65
C GLU A 59 17.08 -4.60 1.92
N ASN A 60 16.04 -5.42 1.97
CA ASN A 60 15.98 -6.69 1.25
C ASN A 60 15.61 -6.56 -0.23
N LYS A 61 15.49 -5.32 -0.74
CA LYS A 61 15.16 -5.02 -2.13
C LYS A 61 13.84 -5.63 -2.58
N TYR A 62 12.84 -5.64 -1.70
CA TYR A 62 11.51 -6.08 -2.08
C TYR A 62 10.84 -5.05 -3.01
N SER A 63 9.87 -5.54 -3.78
CA SER A 63 9.08 -4.75 -4.72
C SER A 63 7.61 -4.87 -4.38
N GLY A 64 6.87 -3.78 -4.50
CA GLY A 64 5.46 -3.70 -4.12
C GLY A 64 5.02 -2.26 -3.88
N VAL A 65 3.77 -2.10 -3.48
CA VAL A 65 3.25 -0.79 -3.10
C VAL A 65 3.32 -0.66 -1.59
N MET A 66 3.88 0.45 -1.13
CA MET A 66 3.93 0.83 0.28
C MET A 66 3.12 2.10 0.50
N VAL A 67 2.50 2.24 1.66
CA VAL A 67 1.74 3.44 2.02
C VAL A 67 2.01 3.86 3.45
N PHE A 68 2.32 5.15 3.64
CA PHE A 68 2.48 5.77 4.95
C PHE A 68 1.23 6.61 5.22
N ALA A 69 0.51 6.29 6.29
CA ALA A 69 -0.76 6.93 6.62
C ALA A 69 -1.06 6.81 8.11
N LYS A 70 -2.21 7.33 8.54
CA LYS A 70 -2.72 7.10 9.90
C LYS A 70 -4.26 7.03 9.90
N PRO A 71 -4.90 6.22 10.76
CA PRO A 71 -6.34 5.99 10.70
C PRO A 71 -7.20 7.21 11.06
N ASP A 72 -6.69 8.12 11.91
CA ASP A 72 -7.42 9.33 12.33
C ASP A 72 -7.47 10.44 11.26
N SER A 73 -6.79 10.25 10.12
CA SER A 73 -6.81 11.19 8.99
C SER A 73 -7.95 10.89 8.02
N ARG A 74 -8.88 11.84 7.85
CA ARG A 74 -10.00 11.72 6.89
C ARG A 74 -9.52 11.55 5.44
N TYR A 75 -8.39 12.15 5.08
CA TYR A 75 -7.79 11.96 3.76
C TYR A 75 -7.21 10.55 3.59
N SER A 76 -6.57 10.02 4.64
CA SER A 76 -6.05 8.65 4.62
C SER A 76 -7.18 7.62 4.52
N GLN A 77 -8.31 7.83 5.20
CA GLN A 77 -9.52 7.01 5.09
C GLN A 77 -10.00 6.90 3.63
N LYS A 78 -10.16 8.04 2.95
CA LYS A 78 -10.61 8.07 1.55
C LYS A 78 -9.60 7.44 0.58
N ALA A 79 -8.31 7.74 0.75
CA ALA A 79 -7.25 7.12 -0.06
C ALA A 79 -7.22 5.59 0.07
N PHE A 80 -7.34 5.10 1.30
CA PHE A 80 -7.27 3.66 1.61
C PHE A 80 -8.39 2.86 0.96
N ALA A 81 -9.61 3.38 0.95
CA ALA A 81 -10.74 2.72 0.29
C ALA A 81 -10.48 2.54 -1.22
N VAL A 82 -10.00 3.58 -1.90
CA VAL A 82 -9.66 3.52 -3.34
C VAL A 82 -8.47 2.60 -3.58
N LEU A 83 -7.39 2.74 -2.80
CA LEU A 83 -6.17 1.96 -2.95
C LEU A 83 -6.43 0.46 -2.73
N ASN A 84 -7.24 0.12 -1.72
CA ASN A 84 -7.63 -1.25 -1.43
C ASN A 84 -8.40 -1.85 -2.62
N GLN A 85 -9.31 -1.09 -3.24
CA GLN A 85 -10.03 -1.57 -4.42
C GLN A 85 -9.09 -1.79 -5.62
N ALA A 86 -8.19 -0.84 -5.91
CA ALA A 86 -7.20 -1.01 -6.98
C ALA A 86 -6.26 -2.21 -6.73
N ALA A 87 -5.85 -2.43 -5.49
CA ALA A 87 -5.02 -3.57 -5.09
C ALA A 87 -5.76 -4.91 -5.25
N LYS A 88 -7.03 -4.96 -4.87
CA LYS A 88 -7.89 -6.14 -5.07
C LYS A 88 -8.05 -6.48 -6.55
N ASP A 89 -8.34 -5.49 -7.38
CA ASP A 89 -8.55 -5.67 -8.81
C ASP A 89 -7.27 -6.16 -9.51
N ALA A 90 -6.10 -5.77 -9.01
CA ALA A 90 -4.80 -6.25 -9.46
C ALA A 90 -4.36 -7.59 -8.83
N GLY A 91 -5.06 -8.07 -7.79
CA GLY A 91 -4.68 -9.29 -7.05
C GLY A 91 -3.37 -9.16 -6.27
N VAL A 92 -3.03 -7.96 -5.79
CA VAL A 92 -1.78 -7.67 -5.09
C VAL A 92 -2.02 -7.31 -3.63
N THR A 93 -0.97 -7.41 -2.81
CA THR A 93 -0.94 -6.88 -1.45
C THR A 93 -0.24 -5.53 -1.42
N VAL A 94 -0.85 -4.56 -0.73
CA VAL A 94 -0.25 -3.27 -0.37
C VAL A 94 0.24 -3.32 1.07
N TYR A 95 1.42 -2.76 1.34
CA TYR A 95 2.03 -2.71 2.67
C TYR A 95 1.82 -1.34 3.31
N TYR A 96 1.19 -1.29 4.46
CA TYR A 96 0.85 -0.06 5.17
C TYR A 96 1.72 0.12 6.43
N VAL A 97 2.21 1.33 6.66
CA VAL A 97 2.83 1.76 7.92
C VAL A 97 1.98 2.86 8.55
N ASP A 98 1.49 2.60 9.76
CA ASP A 98 0.87 3.63 10.60
C ASP A 98 1.96 4.55 11.18
N VAL A 99 2.03 5.78 10.69
CA VAL A 99 3.02 6.76 11.12
C VAL A 99 2.75 7.35 12.51
N SER A 100 1.56 7.10 13.07
CA SER A 100 1.19 7.52 14.43
C SER A 100 1.51 6.44 15.47
N ARG A 101 1.78 5.21 15.03
CA ARG A 101 1.97 4.06 15.90
C ARG A 101 3.40 3.96 16.42
N LYS A 102 3.51 3.67 17.72
CA LYS A 102 4.81 3.49 18.38
C LYS A 102 5.30 2.07 18.22
N PHE A 103 6.25 1.88 17.30
CA PHE A 103 7.00 0.62 17.12
C PHE A 103 8.39 0.64 17.80
N TYR A 104 8.60 1.59 18.70
CA TYR A 104 9.89 1.88 19.34
C TYR A 104 9.69 2.05 20.86
N LYS A 105 10.74 1.79 21.62
CA LYS A 105 10.79 1.85 23.09
C LYS A 105 11.38 3.16 23.60
N THR A 106 12.27 3.77 22.83
CA THR A 106 12.98 5.01 23.19
C THR A 106 12.91 6.03 22.06
N ASP A 107 13.10 7.31 22.40
CA ASP A 107 13.18 8.37 21.40
C ASP A 107 14.41 8.20 20.48
N GLU A 108 15.51 7.65 21.01
CA GLU A 108 16.70 7.32 20.21
C GLU A 108 16.41 6.26 19.15
N GLU A 109 15.69 5.19 19.51
CA GLU A 109 15.28 4.15 18.58
C GLU A 109 14.30 4.69 17.51
N PHE A 110 13.38 5.58 17.91
CA PHE A 110 12.53 6.29 16.95
C PHE A 110 13.33 7.10 15.95
N MET A 111 14.30 7.90 16.44
CA MET A 111 15.14 8.73 15.57
C MET A 111 15.96 7.87 14.60
N GLN A 112 16.52 6.74 15.06
CA GLN A 112 17.24 5.80 14.20
C GLN A 112 16.35 5.21 13.11
N TYR A 113 15.14 4.75 13.46
CA TYR A 113 14.20 4.22 12.46
C TYR A 113 13.72 5.29 11.49
N ARG A 114 13.47 6.50 11.98
CA ARG A 114 13.08 7.65 11.16
C ARG A 114 14.18 8.01 10.16
N GLU A 115 15.41 8.22 10.62
CA GLU A 115 16.54 8.52 9.75
C GLU A 115 16.75 7.40 8.73
N LYS A 116 16.66 6.14 9.17
CA LYS A 116 16.88 5.01 8.29
C LYS A 116 15.82 4.87 7.20
N VAL A 117 14.55 5.07 7.55
CA VAL A 117 13.48 5.00 6.54
C VAL A 117 13.53 6.20 5.59
N GLU A 118 13.92 7.38 6.09
CA GLU A 118 14.10 8.60 5.29
C GLU A 118 15.13 8.41 4.17
N GLU A 119 16.20 7.65 4.39
CA GLU A 119 17.18 7.29 3.34
C GLU A 119 16.54 6.64 2.10
N PHE A 120 15.36 6.02 2.23
CA PHE A 120 14.67 5.33 1.13
C PHE A 120 13.54 6.14 0.51
N ILE A 121 12.93 7.05 1.28
CA ILE A 121 11.67 7.72 0.90
C ILE A 121 11.80 9.24 0.80
N ASP A 122 12.99 9.83 0.99
CA ASP A 122 13.21 11.28 0.92
C ASP A 122 12.67 11.93 -0.37
N VAL A 123 12.67 11.18 -1.48
CA VAL A 123 12.12 11.61 -2.78
C VAL A 123 10.62 11.97 -2.71
N THR A 124 9.87 11.44 -1.74
CA THR A 124 8.44 11.72 -1.56
C THR A 124 8.18 12.98 -0.72
N TYR A 125 9.21 13.55 -0.09
CA TYR A 125 9.06 14.70 0.78
C TYR A 125 8.78 15.95 -0.04
N LEU A 126 7.75 16.71 0.36
CA LEU A 126 7.35 17.95 -0.31
C LEU A 126 7.86 19.17 0.44
N GLU A 127 8.07 20.27 -0.29
CA GLU A 127 8.40 21.56 0.34
C GLU A 127 7.28 22.01 1.26
N ASN A 128 7.66 22.43 2.47
CA ASN A 128 6.70 22.98 3.42
C ASN A 128 6.67 24.52 3.33
N PRO A 129 5.54 25.19 3.67
CA PRO A 129 5.42 26.65 3.57
C PRO A 129 6.37 27.46 4.47
N LYS A 130 7.02 26.84 5.45
CA LYS A 130 7.98 27.47 6.38
C LYS A 130 9.44 27.28 5.93
N GLY A 131 9.67 26.63 4.78
CA GLY A 131 10.98 26.26 4.27
C GLY A 131 11.44 24.88 4.73
N GLY A 132 12.18 24.18 3.85
CA GLY A 132 12.56 22.77 4.03
C GLY A 132 11.50 21.81 3.49
N THR A 133 11.73 20.51 3.66
CA THR A 133 10.84 19.45 3.18
C THR A 133 10.17 18.70 4.33
N SER A 134 9.04 18.04 4.08
CA SER A 134 8.30 17.28 5.08
C SER A 134 7.57 16.10 4.44
N LEU A 135 7.41 15.03 5.22
CA LEU A 135 6.51 13.94 4.88
C LEU A 135 5.07 14.41 5.03
N TYR A 136 4.27 14.24 3.98
CA TYR A 136 2.83 14.47 3.98
C TYR A 136 2.12 13.14 3.77
N ILE A 137 0.94 12.97 4.35
CA ILE A 137 0.20 11.70 4.31
C ILE A 137 -1.24 11.91 3.79
N PRO A 138 -1.88 10.88 3.21
CA PRO A 138 -1.30 9.57 2.86
C PRO A 138 -0.21 9.69 1.79
N ASP A 139 0.84 8.90 1.89
CA ASP A 139 1.92 8.82 0.90
C ASP A 139 1.97 7.41 0.32
N VAL A 140 1.55 7.24 -0.92
CA VAL A 140 1.48 5.95 -1.61
C VAL A 140 2.64 5.86 -2.59
N MET A 141 3.49 4.85 -2.44
CA MET A 141 4.73 4.73 -3.19
C MET A 141 4.83 3.38 -3.91
N ALA A 142 5.23 3.41 -5.18
CA ALA A 142 5.65 2.25 -5.94
C ALA A 142 7.12 1.98 -5.63
N VAL A 143 7.40 0.82 -5.03
CA VAL A 143 8.76 0.40 -4.68
C VAL A 143 9.19 -0.74 -5.59
N LYS A 144 10.38 -0.62 -6.18
CA LYS A 144 11.00 -1.64 -7.02
C LYS A 144 12.46 -1.83 -6.64
N ASP A 145 12.84 -3.06 -6.36
CA ASP A 145 14.17 -3.46 -5.89
C ASP A 145 14.65 -2.62 -4.69
N GLY A 146 13.73 -2.33 -3.76
CA GLY A 146 13.98 -1.53 -2.56
C GLY A 146 14.12 -0.03 -2.80
N LYS A 147 13.72 0.48 -3.99
CA LYS A 147 13.76 1.91 -4.32
C LYS A 147 12.38 2.43 -4.68
N VAL A 148 12.03 3.61 -4.21
CA VAL A 148 10.84 4.32 -4.68
C VAL A 148 11.07 4.71 -6.14
N VAL A 149 10.22 4.23 -7.05
CA VAL A 149 10.28 4.52 -8.48
C VAL A 149 9.22 5.50 -8.94
N ASP A 150 8.13 5.63 -8.18
CA ASP A 150 7.08 6.63 -8.37
C ASP A 150 6.24 6.72 -7.08
N PHE A 151 5.51 7.82 -6.88
CA PHE A 151 4.72 8.04 -5.67
C PHE A 151 3.58 9.04 -5.88
N HIS A 152 2.61 9.02 -4.97
CA HIS A 152 1.49 9.97 -4.92
C HIS A 152 1.18 10.36 -3.47
N VAL A 153 1.32 11.64 -3.18
CA VAL A 153 1.04 12.23 -1.87
C VAL A 153 -0.35 12.86 -1.86
N GLY A 154 -1.12 12.57 -0.80
CA GLY A 154 -2.48 13.06 -0.63
C GLY A 154 -3.52 12.26 -1.42
N VAL A 155 -4.69 12.87 -1.63
CA VAL A 155 -5.77 12.29 -2.45
C VAL A 155 -5.74 12.91 -3.85
N LEU A 156 -6.22 14.14 -4.02
CA LEU A 156 -6.14 14.92 -5.25
C LEU A 156 -6.05 16.40 -4.87
N GLU A 157 -5.33 17.21 -5.65
CA GLU A 157 -5.24 18.66 -5.42
C GLU A 157 -6.61 19.35 -5.49
N ASP A 158 -7.49 18.87 -6.36
CA ASP A 158 -8.83 19.40 -6.60
C ASP A 158 -9.91 18.75 -5.70
N TYR A 159 -9.51 18.00 -4.68
CA TYR A 159 -10.43 17.38 -3.72
C TYR A 159 -10.29 18.00 -2.33
N ASP A 160 -11.40 18.56 -1.84
CA ASP A 160 -11.51 19.12 -0.50
C ASP A 160 -12.64 18.41 0.27
N ILE A 161 -12.23 17.64 1.29
CA ILE A 161 -13.13 16.82 2.10
C ILE A 161 -14.06 17.64 3.02
N ASP A 162 -13.72 18.92 3.26
CA ASP A 162 -14.54 19.84 4.04
C ASP A 162 -15.59 20.54 3.19
N VAL A 163 -15.35 20.67 1.87
CA VAL A 163 -16.31 21.21 0.91
C VAL A 163 -17.26 20.13 0.39
N ASN A 164 -16.71 18.99 -0.04
CA ASN A 164 -17.50 17.85 -0.49
C ASN A 164 -16.87 16.55 0.04
N PRO A 165 -17.46 15.93 1.08
CA PRO A 165 -16.92 14.71 1.67
C PRO A 165 -16.89 13.50 0.74
N GLU A 166 -17.67 13.51 -0.34
CA GLU A 166 -17.73 12.43 -1.32
C GLU A 166 -17.02 12.82 -2.61
N MET A 167 -16.12 11.97 -3.09
CA MET A 167 -15.49 12.17 -4.40
C MET A 167 -16.53 12.07 -5.52
N THR A 168 -16.43 12.95 -6.50
CA THR A 168 -17.15 12.77 -7.77
C THR A 168 -16.63 11.51 -8.50
N GLU A 169 -17.41 10.99 -9.45
CA GLU A 169 -16.98 9.84 -10.26
C GLU A 169 -15.66 10.11 -11.00
N GLU A 170 -15.46 11.33 -11.49
CA GLU A 170 -14.23 11.74 -12.18
C GLU A 170 -13.03 11.75 -11.22
N GLN A 171 -13.20 12.32 -10.03
CA GLN A 171 -12.17 12.32 -8.99
C GLN A 171 -11.83 10.88 -8.57
N TYR A 172 -12.83 10.06 -8.26
CA TYR A 172 -12.63 8.65 -7.89
C TYR A 172 -11.83 7.92 -8.97
N LYS A 173 -12.25 8.04 -10.24
CA LYS A 173 -11.56 7.40 -11.36
C LYS A 173 -10.13 7.89 -11.52
N LYS A 174 -9.88 9.19 -11.33
CA LYS A 174 -8.54 9.79 -11.40
C LYS A 174 -7.63 9.20 -10.34
N ILE A 175 -8.03 9.20 -9.07
CA ILE A 175 -7.20 8.65 -7.99
C ILE A 175 -7.05 7.13 -8.08
N TYR A 176 -8.10 6.41 -8.50
CA TYR A 176 -8.02 4.97 -8.77
C TYR A 176 -6.96 4.66 -9.83
N ASN A 177 -6.95 5.40 -10.95
CA ASN A 177 -5.98 5.17 -12.03
C ASN A 177 -4.54 5.46 -11.57
N ILE A 178 -4.33 6.52 -10.78
CA ILE A 178 -3.02 6.81 -10.19
C ILE A 178 -2.53 5.60 -9.38
N TYR A 179 -3.36 5.06 -8.49
CA TYR A 179 -2.98 3.90 -7.68
C TYR A 179 -2.78 2.63 -8.52
N ALA A 180 -3.62 2.40 -9.53
CA ALA A 180 -3.45 1.29 -10.46
C ALA A 180 -2.13 1.36 -11.23
N ASP A 181 -1.71 2.57 -11.64
CA ASP A 181 -0.44 2.79 -12.32
C ASP A 181 0.75 2.57 -11.38
N LEU A 182 0.70 3.05 -10.13
CA LEU A 182 1.71 2.74 -9.10
C LEU A 182 1.84 1.23 -8.85
N ILE A 183 0.71 0.53 -8.72
CA ILE A 183 0.69 -0.94 -8.58
C ILE A 183 1.34 -1.63 -9.77
N LYS A 184 1.00 -1.18 -10.99
CA LYS A 184 1.57 -1.73 -12.22
C LYS A 184 3.08 -1.49 -12.29
N LEU A 185 3.56 -0.31 -11.92
CA LEU A 185 4.99 0.01 -11.88
C LEU A 185 5.75 -0.88 -10.90
N ALA A 186 5.23 -1.04 -9.69
CA ALA A 186 5.85 -1.84 -8.63
C ALA A 186 5.88 -3.35 -8.94
N THR A 187 4.92 -3.85 -9.72
CA THR A 187 4.76 -5.28 -10.01
C THR A 187 5.16 -5.70 -11.43
N ALA A 188 5.53 -4.75 -12.27
CA ALA A 188 6.05 -5.02 -13.60
C ALA A 188 7.32 -5.87 -13.51
N LYS A 189 7.26 -7.07 -14.10
CA LYS A 189 8.45 -7.91 -14.31
C LYS A 189 9.46 -7.13 -15.11
N ASP A 190 10.72 -7.19 -14.72
CA ASP A 190 11.80 -6.66 -15.55
C ASP A 190 11.77 -7.37 -16.90
N THR A 191 11.47 -6.62 -17.95
CA THR A 191 11.79 -7.06 -19.31
C THR A 191 13.30 -7.18 -19.36
N ALA A 192 13.80 -8.42 -19.38
CA ALA A 192 15.20 -8.74 -19.55
C ALA A 192 15.76 -7.91 -20.72
N LYS A 193 16.79 -7.11 -20.44
CA LYS A 193 17.56 -6.37 -21.43
C LYS A 193 18.53 -7.29 -22.14
#